data_AF-A0A4Y8C4H2-F1
#
_entry.id   AF-A0A4Y8C4H2-F1
#
_cell.length_a   1.000
_cell.length_b   1.000
_cell.length_c   1.000
_cell.angle_alpha   90.00
_cell.angle_beta   90.00
_cell.angle_gamma   90.00
#
_symmetry.space_group_name_H-M   'P 1'
#
loop_
_entity.id
_entity.type
_entity.pdbx_description
1 polymer ?
#
loop_
_entity_poly.entity_id
_entity_poly.type
_entity_poly.pdbx_seq_one_letter_code
_entity_poly.pdbx_strand_id
1 'polypeptide(L)' 'NQCRKFLESHELSAIEFVPSKSTANAAYLASQDKYAAAICSKIAAKLYNVPVLFDKIEDNAANKTRFLILSDIKNPKMPN' A
#
# COMPACT_ATOMS: atom_id res chain seq x y z
N ASN A 1 -6.38 -3.49 8.46
CA ASN A 1 -6.31 -4.82 9.11
C ASN A 1 -5.15 -5.71 8.63
N GLN A 2 -4.11 -5.19 7.97
CA GLN A 2 -2.93 -6.00 7.57
C GLN A 2 -1.61 -5.47 8.14
N CYS A 3 -1.66 -4.54 9.11
CA CYS A 3 -0.50 -3.93 9.77
C CYS A 3 -0.77 -3.73 11.27
N ARG A 4 -1.70 -4.50 11.86
CA ARG A 4 -2.19 -4.23 13.21
C ARG A 4 -1.09 -4.46 14.26
N LYS A 5 -0.27 -5.49 14.10
CA LYS A 5 0.82 -5.79 15.04
C LYS A 5 1.84 -4.66 15.10
N PHE A 6 2.18 -4.09 13.95
CA PHE A 6 3.07 -2.94 13.87
C PHE A 6 2.48 -1.72 14.58
N LEU A 7 1.19 -1.43 14.33
CA LEU A 7 0.51 -0.29 14.95
C LEU A 7 0.43 -0.44 16.48
N GLU A 8 0.14 -1.64 16.97
CA GLU A 8 0.11 -1.93 18.41
C GLU A 8 1.49 -1.82 19.05
N SER A 9 2.53 -2.38 18.41
CA SER A 9 3.89 -2.36 18.96
C SER A 9 4.54 -0.97 18.98
N HIS A 10 3.97 0.00 18.26
CA HIS A 10 4.44 1.39 18.21
C HIS A 10 3.44 2.36 18.85
N GLU A 11 2.45 1.85 19.60
CA GLU A 11 1.46 2.65 20.31
C GLU A 11 0.61 3.56 19.39
N LEU A 12 0.50 3.19 18.11
CA LEU A 12 -0.26 3.94 17.09
C LEU A 12 -1.74 3.53 17.03
N SER A 13 -2.15 2.55 17.82
CA SER A 13 -3.54 2.03 17.82
C SER A 13 -4.59 3.04 18.29
N ALA A 14 -4.19 4.06 19.06
CA ALA A 14 -5.09 5.10 19.57
C ALA A 14 -5.23 6.31 18.63
N ILE A 15 -4.46 6.35 17.53
CA ILE A 15 -4.50 7.44 16.56
C ILE A 15 -5.76 7.30 15.68
N GLU A 16 -6.26 8.43 15.19
CA GLU A 16 -7.37 8.44 14.23
C GLU A 16 -7.01 7.71 12.92
N PHE A 17 -7.84 6.75 12.52
CA PHE A 17 -7.74 6.07 11.23
C PHE A 17 -8.69 6.69 10.23
N VAL A 18 -8.16 7.51 9.32
CA VAL A 18 -8.95 8.12 8.25
C VAL A 18 -9.08 7.16 7.06
N PRO A 19 -10.29 6.72 6.68
CA PRO A 19 -10.48 5.88 5.50
C PRO A 19 -10.10 6.62 4.22
N SER A 20 -9.46 5.92 3.29
CA SER A 20 -9.08 6.47 1.99
C SER A 20 -9.56 5.58 0.85
N LYS A 21 -9.70 6.16 -0.34
CA LYS A 21 -10.17 5.44 -1.54
C LYS A 21 -9.18 4.36 -2.02
N SER A 22 -7.90 4.54 -1.72
CA SER A 22 -6.83 3.59 -2.04
C SER A 22 -5.57 3.93 -1.23
N THR A 23 -4.64 2.98 -1.14
CA THR A 23 -3.35 3.22 -0.47
C THR A 23 -2.51 4.29 -1.18
N ALA A 24 -2.63 4.42 -2.50
CA ALA A 24 -2.02 5.52 -3.25
C ALA A 24 -2.67 6.87 -2.92
N ASN A 25 -4.00 6.91 -2.77
CA ASN A 25 -4.71 8.12 -2.34
C ASN A 25 -4.31 8.51 -0.91
N ALA A 26 -4.11 7.55 0.01
CA ALA A 26 -3.59 7.85 1.34
C ALA A 26 -2.22 8.54 1.29
N ALA A 27 -1.30 8.06 0.43
CA ALA A 27 0.00 8.70 0.23
C ALA A 27 -0.12 10.13 -0.30
N TYR A 28 -1.03 10.36 -1.26
CA TYR A 28 -1.34 11.71 -1.73
C TYR A 28 -1.85 12.61 -0.60
N LEU A 29 -2.83 12.16 0.19
CA LEU A 29 -3.36 12.93 1.31
C LEU A 29 -2.28 13.27 2.35
N ALA A 30 -1.43 12.31 2.70
CA ALA A 30 -0.29 12.54 3.61
C ALA A 30 0.75 13.51 3.04
N SER A 31 0.88 13.63 1.71
CA SER A 31 1.74 14.65 1.10
C SER A 31 1.22 16.08 1.29
N GLN A 32 -0.09 16.25 1.56
CA GLN A 32 -0.72 17.55 1.72
C GLN A 32 -0.81 18.00 3.20
N ASP A 33 -0.58 17.08 4.14
CA ASP A 33 -0.64 17.36 5.58
C ASP A 33 0.57 16.77 6.31
N LYS A 34 1.42 17.64 6.84
CA LYS A 34 2.64 17.27 7.58
C LYS A 34 2.36 16.53 8.90
N TYR A 35 1.13 16.55 9.41
CA TYR A 35 0.72 15.82 10.61
C TYR A 35 0.05 14.49 10.29
N ALA A 36 -0.13 14.17 9.01
CA ALA A 36 -0.71 12.92 8.56
C ALA A 36 0.39 11.91 8.17
N ALA A 37 0.03 10.64 8.24
CA ALA A 37 0.85 9.52 7.76
C ALA A 37 0.00 8.57 6.90
N ALA A 38 0.65 7.78 6.06
CA ALA A 38 -0.02 6.83 5.18
C ALA A 38 0.64 5.46 5.21
N ILE A 39 -0.19 4.41 5.35
CA ILE A 39 0.21 3.04 5.03
C ILE A 39 0.01 2.85 3.52
N CYS A 40 1.10 2.77 2.78
CA CYS A 40 1.07 2.68 1.32
C CYS A 40 2.22 1.85 0.74
N SER A 41 2.19 1.61 -0.57
CA SER A 41 3.31 0.97 -1.26
C SER A 41 4.47 1.95 -1.43
N LYS A 42 5.70 1.44 -1.51
CA LYS A 42 6.90 2.26 -1.80
C LYS A 42 6.76 3.06 -3.10
N ILE A 43 6.06 2.51 -4.09
CA ILE A 43 5.80 3.18 -5.37
C ILE A 43 4.94 4.43 -5.14
N ALA A 44 3.88 4.33 -4.33
CA ALA A 44 3.03 5.48 -4.00
C ALA A 44 3.77 6.55 -3.18
N ALA A 45 4.58 6.13 -2.19
CA ALA A 45 5.42 7.05 -1.42
C ALA A 45 6.37 7.85 -2.33
N LYS A 46 7.02 7.17 -3.29
CA LYS A 46 7.88 7.81 -4.30
C LYS A 46 7.10 8.75 -5.23
N LEU A 47 5.92 8.34 -5.70
CA LEU A 47 5.09 9.13 -6.61
C LEU A 47 4.67 10.47 -5.99
N TYR A 48 4.33 10.48 -4.70
CA TYR A 48 3.87 11.67 -3.98
C TYR A 48 4.94 12.30 -3.08
N ASN A 49 6.21 11.88 -3.23
CA ASN A 49 7.36 12.40 -2.50
C ASN A 49 7.18 12.45 -0.97
N VAL A 50 6.57 11.41 -0.40
CA VAL A 50 6.36 11.25 1.04
C VAL A 50 7.47 10.36 1.61
N PRO A 51 8.16 10.75 2.70
CA PRO A 51 9.26 9.95 3.26
C PRO A 51 8.76 8.63 3.84
N VAL A 52 9.55 7.56 3.66
CA VAL A 52 9.28 6.25 4.26
C VAL A 52 9.89 6.22 5.66
N LEU A 53 9.05 6.25 6.69
CA LEU A 53 9.47 6.16 8.09
C LEU A 53 9.75 4.72 8.53
N PHE A 54 8.93 3.79 8.06
CA PHE A 54 9.03 2.36 8.36
C PHE A 54 8.75 1.54 7.10
N ASP A 55 9.41 0.41 6.98
CA ASP A 55 9.27 -0.52 5.86
C ASP A 55 8.93 -1.92 6.40
N LYS A 56 8.28 -2.75 5.58
CA LYS A 56 7.85 -4.11 5.93
C LYS A 56 7.00 -4.19 7.21
N ILE A 57 5.97 -3.35 7.28
CA ILE A 57 5.06 -3.22 8.44
C ILE A 57 3.84 -4.15 8.37
N GLU A 58 3.77 -5.02 7.35
CA GLU A 58 2.68 -5.97 7.17
C GLU A 58 2.70 -7.11 8.21
N ASP A 59 1.51 -7.54 8.63
CA ASP A 59 1.35 -8.64 9.58
C ASP A 59 1.75 -10.01 8.97
N ASN A 60 1.69 -10.13 7.63
CA ASN A 60 2.00 -11.33 6.88
C ASN A 60 2.94 -11.01 5.70
N ALA A 61 4.22 -11.39 5.85
CA ALA A 61 5.24 -11.21 4.82
C ALA A 61 5.00 -12.02 3.53
N ALA A 62 4.12 -13.03 3.57
CA ALA A 62 3.75 -13.84 2.41
C ALA A 62 2.53 -13.29 1.65
N ASN A 63 2.09 -12.06 1.93
CA ASN A 63 0.99 -11.43 1.22
C ASN A 63 1.34 -11.23 -0.26
N LYS A 64 0.51 -11.79 -1.15
CA LYS A 64 0.70 -11.74 -2.61
C LYS A 64 -0.62 -11.41 -3.29
N THR A 65 -0.55 -10.58 -4.32
CA THR A 65 -1.69 -10.27 -5.19
C THR A 65 -1.46 -10.91 -6.56
N ARG A 66 -2.39 -11.75 -7.00
CA ARG A 66 -2.37 -12.35 -8.34
C ARG A 66 -3.07 -11.41 -9.32
N PHE A 67 -2.37 -10.98 -10.35
CA PHE A 67 -2.92 -10.16 -11.43
C PHE A 67 -3.20 -11.02 -12.66
N LEU A 68 -4.25 -10.69 -13.40
CA LEU A 68 -4.52 -11.23 -14.72
C LEU A 68 -4.28 -10.12 -15.74
N ILE A 69 -3.48 -10.40 -16.77
CA ILE A 69 -3.29 -9.50 -17.90
C ILE A 69 -4.31 -9.89 -18.95
N LEU A 70 -5.16 -8.95 -19.34
CA LEU A 70 -6.22 -9.14 -20.33
C LEU A 70 -5.83 -8.43 -21.63
N SER A 71 -6.14 -9.06 -22.75
CA SER A 71 -5.94 -8.53 -24.09
C SER A 71 -7.06 -9.01 -25.00
N ASP A 72 -7.44 -8.19 -25.97
CA ASP A 72 -8.34 -8.57 -27.06
C ASP A 72 -7.61 -9.32 -28.19
N ILE A 73 -6.28 -9.34 -28.16
CA ILE A 73 -5.44 -10.15 -29.06
C ILE A 73 -5.57 -11.62 -28.66
N LYS A 74 -5.99 -12.47 -29.60
CA LYS A 74 -5.90 -13.92 -29.43
C LYS A 74 -4.44 -14.33 -29.41
N ASN A 75 -3.98 -14.84 -28.27
CA ASN A 75 -2.67 -15.44 -28.18
C ASN A 75 -2.56 -16.60 -29.20
N PRO A 76 -1.46 -16.68 -29.96
CA PRO A 76 -1.22 -17.83 -30.83
C PRO A 76 -1.19 -19.10 -29.95
N LYS A 77 -1.78 -20.17 -30.46
CA LYS A 77 -1.68 -21.48 -29.79
C LYS A 77 -0.20 -21.85 -29.76
N MET A 78 0.33 -22.18 -28.58
CA MET A 78 1.63 -22.84 -28.54
C MET A 78 1.53 -24.17 -29.29
N PRO A 79 2.49 -24.49 -30.18
CA PRO A 79 2.55 -25.81 -30.79
C PRO A 79 2.75 -26.87 -29.71
N ASN A 80 2.10 -28.03 -29.90
CA ASN A 80 2.24 -29.20 -29.05
C ASN A 80 3.66 -29.78 -29.12
#